data_AF-A0A101G790-F1
#
_entry.id   AF-A0A101G790-F1
#
_cell.length_a   1.000
_cell.length_b   1.000
_cell.length_c   1.000
_cell.angle_alpha   90.00
_cell.angle_beta   90.00
_cell.angle_gamma   90.00
#
_symmetry.space_group_name_H-M   'P 1'
#
loop_
_entity.id
_entity.type
_entity.pdbx_description
1 polymer ?
#
loop_
_entity_poly.entity_id
_entity_poly.type
_entity_poly.pdbx_seq_one_letter_code
_entity_poly.pdbx_strand_id
1 'polypeptide(L)'
;MEPGDIIMAETNFGCGSSREIAPISIMGSGISCVIAKSFARIFFRNAINIGLPLLDCSEVVDGTKTGDILEIDLEAGLIKNATTGLTYKAAPYPDFISELINAGGLIEYTKRKIEERK
;
A
#
# COMPACT_ATOMS: atom_id res chain seq x y z
N MET A 1 -3.27 15.44 8.27
CA MET A 1 -3.55 14.22 7.52
C MET A 1 -4.98 14.30 7.07
N GLU A 2 -5.18 14.25 5.78
CA GLU A 2 -6.50 14.25 5.13
C GLU A 2 -6.74 12.89 4.45
N PRO A 3 -7.99 12.47 4.28
CA PRO A 3 -8.31 11.26 3.52
C PRO A 3 -7.69 11.32 2.12
N GLY A 4 -6.93 10.30 1.77
CA GLY A 4 -6.20 10.24 0.49
C GLY A 4 -4.69 10.44 0.63
N ASP A 5 -4.21 10.96 1.77
CA ASP A 5 -2.77 11.13 2.02
C ASP A 5 -2.00 9.80 1.90
N ILE A 6 -0.72 9.91 1.53
CA ILE A 6 0.21 8.79 1.36
C ILE A 6 1.31 8.91 2.40
N ILE A 7 1.68 7.78 3.02
CA ILE A 7 2.85 7.72 3.90
C ILE A 7 4.08 7.34 3.06
N MET A 8 5.14 8.14 3.16
CA MET A 8 6.47 7.81 2.64
C MET A 8 7.38 7.38 3.80
N ALA A 9 8.11 6.29 3.62
CA ALA A 9 9.01 5.76 4.64
C ALA A 9 10.33 5.22 4.06
N GLU A 10 11.32 5.12 4.93
CA GLU A 10 12.64 4.57 4.61
C GLU A 10 12.62 3.03 4.59
N THR A 11 13.65 2.39 5.14
CA THR A 11 13.78 0.94 5.19
C THR A 11 13.10 0.34 6.42
N ASN A 12 12.66 -0.91 6.28
CA ASN A 12 12.10 -1.72 7.36
C ASN A 12 10.89 -1.06 8.05
N PHE A 13 10.02 -0.42 7.28
CA PHE A 13 8.80 0.19 7.82
C PHE A 13 7.90 -0.86 8.47
N GLY A 14 7.31 -0.51 9.61
CA GLY A 14 6.50 -1.44 10.42
C GLY A 14 7.32 -2.49 11.16
N CYS A 15 8.62 -2.24 11.41
CA CYS A 15 9.44 -3.13 12.21
C CYS A 15 8.93 -3.25 13.65
N GLY A 16 9.19 -4.41 14.26
CA GLY A 16 8.80 -4.71 15.64
C GLY A 16 7.83 -5.89 15.72
N SER A 17 7.05 -5.91 16.79
CA SER A 17 6.15 -7.03 17.09
C SER A 17 4.94 -7.05 16.16
N SER A 18 4.33 -8.25 16.03
CA SER A 18 3.10 -8.47 15.27
C SER A 18 1.89 -7.79 15.94
N ARG A 19 1.80 -6.46 15.79
CA ARG A 19 0.68 -5.66 16.26
C ARG A 19 -0.17 -5.27 15.06
N GLU A 20 -1.24 -6.01 14.84
CA GLU A 20 -2.23 -5.74 13.78
C GLU A 20 -2.89 -4.37 13.93
N ILE A 21 -2.86 -3.81 15.14
CA ILE A 21 -3.35 -2.46 15.43
C ILE A 21 -2.64 -1.39 14.59
N ALA A 22 -1.36 -1.57 14.24
CA ALA A 22 -0.61 -0.58 13.48
C ALA A 22 -1.18 -0.35 12.07
N PRO A 23 -1.28 -1.36 11.18
CA PRO A 23 -1.87 -1.16 9.84
C PRO A 23 -3.36 -0.77 9.91
N ILE A 24 -4.12 -1.26 10.89
CA ILE A 24 -5.52 -0.85 11.10
C ILE A 24 -5.62 0.64 11.41
N SER A 25 -4.71 1.16 12.25
CA SER A 25 -4.70 2.58 12.62
C SER A 25 -4.35 3.47 11.43
N ILE A 26 -3.42 3.03 10.57
CA ILE A 26 -3.04 3.74 9.34
C ILE A 26 -4.23 3.82 8.37
N MET A 27 -4.90 2.68 8.14
CA MET A 27 -6.09 2.66 7.29
C MET A 27 -7.21 3.53 7.89
N GLY A 28 -7.43 3.43 9.20
CA GLY A 28 -8.45 4.20 9.92
C GLY A 28 -8.20 5.72 9.94
N SER A 29 -6.96 6.18 9.72
CA SER A 29 -6.64 7.61 9.58
C SER A 29 -6.90 8.16 8.18
N GLY A 30 -7.40 7.35 7.24
CA GLY A 30 -7.72 7.76 5.88
C GLY A 30 -6.53 7.74 4.92
N ILE A 31 -5.43 7.07 5.28
CA ILE A 31 -4.28 6.91 4.38
C ILE A 31 -4.65 5.99 3.22
N SER A 32 -4.35 6.42 1.99
CA SER A 32 -4.66 5.69 0.77
C SER A 32 -3.62 4.61 0.47
N CYS A 33 -2.34 4.87 0.77
CA CYS A 33 -1.23 3.97 0.49
C CYS A 33 -0.03 4.28 1.39
N VAL A 34 0.80 3.27 1.64
CA VAL A 34 2.14 3.47 2.21
C VAL A 34 3.18 3.06 1.17
N ILE A 35 4.16 3.92 0.94
CA ILE A 35 5.30 3.64 0.07
C ILE A 35 6.56 3.66 0.92
N ALA A 36 7.41 2.64 0.78
CA ALA A 36 8.65 2.56 1.53
C ALA A 36 9.78 1.99 0.68
N LYS A 37 11.03 2.14 1.15
CA LYS A 37 12.17 1.41 0.56
C LYS A 37 12.09 -0.08 0.87
N SER A 38 11.59 -0.43 2.05
CA SER A 38 11.27 -1.82 2.42
C SER A 38 10.33 -1.90 3.61
N PHE A 39 9.62 -3.01 3.72
CA PHE A 39 8.68 -3.30 4.81
C PHE A 39 9.14 -4.48 5.65
N ALA A 40 8.84 -4.44 6.95
CA ALA A 40 8.94 -5.63 7.79
C ALA A 40 7.93 -6.69 7.32
N ARG A 41 8.37 -7.94 7.17
CA ARG A 41 7.57 -9.03 6.58
C ARG A 41 6.21 -9.23 7.24
N ILE A 42 6.15 -9.12 8.56
CA ILE A 42 4.91 -9.31 9.33
C ILE A 42 3.95 -8.14 9.08
N PHE A 43 4.45 -6.91 9.12
CA PHE A 43 3.66 -5.72 8.83
C PHE A 43 3.09 -5.79 7.41
N PHE A 44 3.92 -6.15 6.43
CA PHE A 44 3.51 -6.29 5.03
C PHE A 44 2.30 -7.23 4.89
N ARG A 45 2.41 -8.46 5.41
CA ARG A 45 1.31 -9.43 5.38
C ARG A 45 0.05 -8.90 6.05
N ASN A 46 0.17 -8.29 7.22
CA ASN A 46 -0.99 -7.82 7.98
C ASN A 46 -1.70 -6.66 7.28
N ALA A 47 -0.94 -5.73 6.67
CA ALA A 47 -1.48 -4.63 5.89
C ALA A 47 -2.25 -5.14 4.64
N ILE A 48 -1.65 -6.05 3.86
CA ILE A 48 -2.32 -6.64 2.71
C ILE A 48 -3.61 -7.35 3.12
N ASN A 49 -3.60 -8.12 4.21
CA ASN A 49 -4.79 -8.85 4.69
C ASN A 49 -5.99 -7.94 5.01
N ILE A 50 -5.74 -6.70 5.42
CA ILE A 50 -6.81 -5.72 5.70
C ILE A 50 -7.10 -4.81 4.49
N GLY A 51 -6.40 -4.98 3.38
CA GLY A 51 -6.57 -4.19 2.16
C GLY A 51 -5.80 -2.86 2.14
N LEU A 52 -4.80 -2.66 3.01
CA LEU A 52 -3.94 -1.47 2.98
C LEU A 52 -2.86 -1.64 1.89
N PRO A 53 -2.83 -0.80 0.84
CA PRO A 53 -1.83 -0.90 -0.22
C PRO A 53 -0.44 -0.48 0.27
N LEU A 54 0.57 -1.30 -0.02
CA LEU A 54 1.99 -1.10 0.32
C LEU A 54 2.91 -1.23 -0.90
N LEU A 55 3.54 -0.15 -1.35
CA LEU A 55 4.45 -0.19 -2.50
C LEU A 55 5.92 -0.10 -2.07
N ASP A 56 6.75 -1.00 -2.59
CA ASP A 56 8.21 -0.93 -2.42
C ASP A 56 8.85 -0.20 -3.61
N CYS A 57 9.35 1.00 -3.37
CA CYS A 57 10.01 1.77 -4.43
C CYS A 57 11.00 2.74 -3.81
N SER A 58 12.29 2.38 -3.84
CA SER A 58 13.33 3.25 -3.26
C SER A 58 13.49 4.55 -4.03
N GLU A 59 13.36 4.50 -5.36
CA GLU A 59 13.56 5.65 -6.25
C GLU A 59 12.54 6.78 -5.98
N VAL A 60 11.27 6.43 -5.73
CA VAL A 60 10.25 7.44 -5.41
C VAL A 60 10.46 8.00 -4.01
N VAL A 61 10.92 7.19 -3.04
CA VAL A 61 11.23 7.69 -1.69
C VAL A 61 12.38 8.69 -1.73
N ASP A 62 13.43 8.43 -2.50
CA ASP A 62 14.57 9.33 -2.62
C ASP A 62 14.26 10.58 -3.48
N GLY A 63 13.32 10.45 -4.43
CA GLY A 63 12.97 11.48 -5.40
C GLY A 63 11.80 12.39 -5.04
N THR A 64 11.11 12.14 -3.93
CA THR A 64 9.92 12.90 -3.50
C THR A 64 10.16 13.63 -2.20
N LYS A 65 9.37 14.69 -1.97
CA LYS A 65 9.40 15.46 -0.72
C LYS A 65 8.02 15.54 -0.11
N THR A 66 7.98 15.78 1.20
CA THR A 66 6.73 16.05 1.91
C THR A 66 5.98 17.21 1.25
N GLY A 67 4.73 16.99 0.89
CA GLY A 67 3.89 17.95 0.19
C GLY A 67 3.80 17.74 -1.33
N ASP A 68 4.58 16.82 -1.90
CA ASP A 68 4.41 16.40 -3.29
C ASP A 68 3.09 15.64 -3.48
N ILE A 69 2.45 15.85 -4.63
CA ILE A 69 1.21 15.17 -5.00
C ILE A 69 1.59 13.99 -5.90
N LEU A 70 1.20 12.78 -5.48
CA LEU A 70 1.48 11.54 -6.21
C LEU A 70 0.19 10.94 -6.77
N GLU A 71 0.23 10.57 -8.04
CA GLU A 71 -0.77 9.74 -8.71
C GLU A 71 -0.25 8.30 -8.72
N ILE A 72 -0.99 7.37 -8.13
CA ILE A 72 -0.59 5.96 -8.00
C ILE A 72 -1.56 5.09 -8.79
N ASP A 73 -1.01 4.28 -9.69
CA ASP A 73 -1.69 3.17 -10.33
C ASP A 73 -1.16 1.86 -9.71
N LEU A 74 -1.98 1.25 -8.86
CA LEU A 74 -1.65 0.01 -8.14
C LEU A 74 -1.62 -1.22 -9.06
N GLU A 75 -2.39 -1.22 -10.15
CA GLU A 75 -2.45 -2.35 -11.08
C GLU A 75 -1.20 -2.36 -11.98
N ALA A 76 -0.82 -1.19 -12.51
CA ALA A 76 0.37 -1.05 -13.34
C ALA A 76 1.67 -0.94 -12.53
N GLY A 77 1.57 -0.66 -11.22
CA GLY A 77 2.71 -0.35 -10.35
C GLY A 77 3.39 0.97 -10.73
N LEU A 78 2.64 1.93 -11.28
CA LEU A 78 3.17 3.22 -11.72
C LEU A 78 2.90 4.30 -10.67
N ILE A 79 3.92 5.09 -10.36
CA ILE A 79 3.83 6.19 -9.41
C ILE A 79 4.31 7.44 -10.12
N LYS A 80 3.41 8.40 -10.35
CA LYS A 80 3.72 9.65 -11.01
C LYS A 80 3.67 10.79 -9.99
N ASN A 81 4.77 11.51 -9.86
CA ASN A 81 4.81 12.73 -9.10
C ASN A 81 4.25 13.87 -9.96
N ALA A 82 3.03 14.33 -9.65
CA ALA A 82 2.36 15.41 -10.37
C ALA A 82 3.03 16.77 -10.16
N THR A 83 3.77 16.95 -9.06
CA THR A 83 4.50 18.19 -8.75
C THR A 83 5.77 18.32 -9.60
N THR A 84 6.55 17.25 -9.73
CA THR A 84 7.84 17.28 -10.45
C THR A 84 7.76 16.77 -11.89
N GLY A 85 6.69 16.05 -12.23
CA GLY A 85 6.52 15.38 -13.52
C GLY A 85 7.29 14.05 -13.65
N LEU A 86 8.02 13.63 -12.62
CA LEU A 86 8.77 12.38 -12.63
C LEU A 86 7.84 11.18 -12.47
N THR A 87 8.16 10.08 -13.14
CA THR A 87 7.43 8.82 -13.05
C THR A 87 8.37 7.71 -12.60
N TYR A 88 7.89 6.92 -11.66
CA TYR A 88 8.58 5.79 -11.05
C TYR A 88 7.76 4.53 -11.27
N LYS A 89 8.45 3.38 -11.22
CA LYS A 89 7.81 2.07 -11.35
C LYS A 89 8.13 1.23 -10.12
N ALA A 90 7.10 0.90 -9.36
CA ALA A 90 7.18 -0.09 -8.29
C ALA A 90 7.04 -1.50 -8.88
N ALA A 91 7.39 -2.52 -8.09
CA ALA A 91 7.08 -3.89 -8.46
C ALA A 91 5.56 -4.06 -8.50
N PRO A 92 4.98 -4.51 -9.62
CA PRO A 92 3.55 -4.76 -9.68
C PRO A 92 3.19 -5.89 -8.72
N TYR A 93 2.01 -5.80 -8.13
CA TYR A 93 1.50 -6.91 -7.33
C TYR A 93 1.22 -8.12 -8.22
N PRO A 94 1.45 -9.34 -7.71
CA PRO A 94 0.84 -10.53 -8.28
C PRO A 94 -0.69 -10.38 -8.32
N ASP A 95 -1.33 -10.89 -9.36
CA ASP A 95 -2.79 -10.76 -9.60
C ASP A 95 -3.63 -11.05 -8.36
N PHE A 96 -3.28 -12.11 -7.62
CA PHE A 96 -3.96 -12.48 -6.37
C PHE A 96 -3.94 -11.38 -5.30
N ILE A 97 -2.82 -10.68 -5.14
CA ILE A 97 -2.70 -9.59 -4.15
C ILE A 97 -3.52 -8.39 -4.62
N SER A 98 -3.47 -8.06 -5.91
CA SER A 98 -4.29 -6.99 -6.51
C SER A 98 -5.79 -7.26 -6.29
N GLU A 99 -6.26 -8.49 -6.57
CA GLU A 99 -7.65 -8.89 -6.31
C GLU A 99 -8.03 -8.75 -4.84
N LEU A 100 -7.14 -9.14 -3.92
CA LEU A 100 -7.39 -9.10 -2.49
C LEU A 100 -7.52 -7.65 -1.99
N ILE A 101 -6.61 -6.76 -2.41
CA ILE A 101 -6.68 -5.33 -2.08
C ILE A 101 -7.95 -4.72 -2.65
N ASN A 102 -8.26 -4.98 -3.92
CA ASN A 102 -9.47 -4.49 -4.59
C ASN A 102 -10.76 -5.04 -3.96
N ALA A 103 -10.71 -6.21 -3.33
CA ALA A 103 -11.83 -6.75 -2.56
C ALA A 103 -12.04 -6.05 -1.21
N GLY A 104 -11.09 -5.24 -0.75
CA GLY A 104 -11.11 -4.62 0.58
C GLY A 104 -10.50 -5.51 1.67
N GLY A 105 -9.60 -6.43 1.29
CA GLY A 105 -8.93 -7.33 2.21
C GLY A 105 -9.38 -8.79 2.10
N LEU A 106 -8.70 -9.65 2.87
CA LEU A 106 -8.82 -11.10 2.80
C LEU A 106 -10.22 -11.61 3.17
N ILE A 107 -10.89 -10.96 4.13
CA ILE A 107 -12.23 -11.36 4.58
C ILE A 107 -13.23 -11.18 3.44
N GLU A 108 -13.29 -10.00 2.83
CA GLU A 108 -14.21 -9.71 1.74
C GLU A 108 -13.87 -10.50 0.47
N TYR A 109 -12.59 -10.68 0.17
CA TYR A 109 -12.14 -11.58 -0.89
C TYR A 109 -12.67 -13.00 -0.72
N THR A 110 -12.55 -13.55 0.49
CA THR A 110 -12.97 -14.92 0.81
C THR A 110 -14.49 -15.06 0.74
N LYS A 111 -15.25 -14.07 1.22
CA LYS A 111 -16.72 -14.06 1.11
C LYS A 111 -17.17 -14.14 -0.34
N ARG A 112 -16.62 -13.29 -1.23
CA ARG A 112 -16.92 -13.30 -2.67
C ARG A 112 -16.66 -14.67 -3.30
N LYS A 113 -15.50 -15.28 -3.03
CA LYS A 113 -15.17 -16.62 -3.55
C LYS A 113 -16.08 -17.74 -3.04
N ILE A 114 -16.61 -17.62 -1.82
CA ILE A 114 -17.56 -18.61 -1.28
C ILE A 114 -18.93 -18.46 -1.96
N GLU A 115 -19.36 -17.22 -2.23
CA GLU A 115 -20.61 -16.94 -2.93
C GLU A 115 -20.59 -17.41 -4.39
N GLU A 116 -19.48 -17.22 -5.10
CA GLU A 116 -19.27 -17.70 -6.48
C GLU A 116 -19.29 -19.23 -6.63
N ARG A 117 -19.04 -19.96 -5.53
CA ARG A 117 -19.03 -21.43 -5.50
C ARG A 117 -20.39 -22.04 -5.13
N LYS A 118 -21.38 -21.23 -4.78
CA LYS A 118 -22.75 -21.67 -4.54
C LYS A 118 -23.58 -21.64 -5.82
#